data_AF-A0ABD1T4A2-F1
#
_entry.id   AF-A0ABD1T4A2-F1
#
_cell.length_a   1.000
_cell.length_b   1.000
_cell.length_c   1.000
_cell.angle_alpha   90.00
_cell.angle_beta   90.00
_cell.angle_gamma   90.00
#
_symmetry.space_group_name_H-M   'P 1'
#
loop_
_entity.id
_entity.type
_entity.pdbx_description
1 polymer ?
#
loop_
_entity_poly.entity_id
_entity_poly.type
_entity_poly.pdbx_seq_one_letter_code
_entity_poly.pdbx_strand_id
1 'polypeptide(L)'
;MEHGHGGISDALPCIRALVSTNTAAILRLPESSATWAKKTLDLGPQGIMFPMIDSRKSTQKAVSYYRFLPNSVRGSTHTIVQASDYGINEGYLSNYEEALLIVCQVESKEGVKKIHGGAFNH
;
A
#
# COMPACT_ATOMS: atom_id res chain seq x y z
N MET A 1 4.62 -5.91 11.05
CA MET A 1 5.74 -5.04 10.66
C MET A 1 5.87 -3.76 11.49
N GLU A 2 4.95 -3.45 12.42
CA GLU A 2 5.20 -2.45 13.48
C GLU A 2 5.49 -3.10 14.85
N HIS A 3 4.87 -4.25 15.13
CA HIS A 3 5.07 -4.97 16.40
C HIS A 3 5.38 -6.47 16.22
N GLY A 4 5.72 -6.90 15.00
CA GLY A 4 6.14 -8.27 14.71
C GLY A 4 7.63 -8.33 14.39
N HIS A 5 8.29 -9.45 14.68
CA HIS A 5 9.72 -9.68 14.44
C HIS A 5 10.16 -9.67 12.96
N GLY A 6 9.24 -9.45 12.01
CA GLY A 6 9.52 -9.49 10.57
C GLY A 6 9.75 -8.11 9.95
N GLY A 7 10.83 -7.99 9.18
CA GLY A 7 11.10 -6.88 8.27
C GLY A 7 10.43 -7.06 6.90
N ILE A 8 10.62 -6.11 6.00
CA ILE A 8 10.00 -6.16 4.65
C ILE A 8 10.51 -7.37 3.85
N SER A 9 11.75 -7.80 4.11
CA SER A 9 12.36 -8.98 3.52
C SER A 9 11.67 -10.28 3.94
N ASP A 10 11.08 -10.32 5.13
CA ASP A 10 10.36 -11.50 5.65
C ASP A 10 8.92 -11.57 5.13
N ALA A 11 8.37 -10.46 4.66
CA ALA A 11 7.04 -10.41 4.08
C ALA A 11 6.96 -11.13 2.73
N LEU A 12 8.03 -11.15 1.94
CA LEU A 12 8.04 -11.76 0.61
C LEU A 12 7.79 -13.28 0.63
N PRO A 13 8.48 -14.09 1.48
CA PRO A 13 8.15 -15.51 1.64
C PRO A 13 6.69 -15.74 2.05
N CYS A 14 6.15 -14.92 2.96
CA CYS A 14 4.76 -15.03 3.39
C CYS A 14 3.79 -14.73 2.24
N ILE A 15 4.02 -13.66 1.47
CA ILE A 15 3.20 -13.34 0.29
C ILE A 15 3.23 -14.50 -0.71
N ARG A 16 4.42 -15.02 -1.04
CA ARG A 16 4.57 -16.16 -1.95
C ARG A 16 3.84 -17.41 -1.48
N ALA A 17 3.86 -17.69 -0.17
CA ALA A 17 3.10 -18.80 0.40
C ALA A 17 1.58 -18.59 0.29
N LEU A 18 1.11 -17.34 0.38
CA LEU A 18 -0.31 -17.01 0.25
C LEU A 18 -0.80 -17.04 -1.20
N VAL A 19 0.08 -16.81 -2.20
CA VAL A 19 -0.27 -16.85 -3.63
C VAL A 19 -0.85 -18.20 -4.07
N SER A 20 -0.46 -19.32 -3.44
CA SER A 20 -1.03 -20.64 -3.72
C SER A 20 -2.39 -20.89 -3.04
N THR A 21 -2.94 -19.88 -2.36
CA THR A 21 -4.20 -19.94 -1.62
C THR A 21 -5.17 -18.85 -2.10
N ASN A 22 -6.45 -18.95 -1.73
CA ASN A 22 -7.44 -17.90 -2.01
C ASN A 22 -7.43 -16.77 -0.95
N THR A 23 -6.26 -16.47 -0.36
CA THR A 23 -6.12 -15.52 0.75
C THR A 23 -5.37 -14.27 0.29
N ALA A 24 -5.99 -13.10 0.43
CA ALA A 24 -5.35 -11.83 0.12
C ALA A 24 -4.33 -11.43 1.22
N ALA A 25 -3.14 -11.01 0.81
CA ALA A 25 -2.13 -10.44 1.68
C ALA A 25 -2.29 -8.91 1.77
N ILE A 26 -2.46 -8.41 2.99
CA ILE A 26 -2.48 -6.98 3.28
C ILE A 26 -1.28 -6.66 4.17
N LEU A 27 -0.44 -5.72 3.76
CA LEU A 27 0.76 -5.32 4.51
C LEU A 27 0.58 -3.95 5.15
N ARG A 28 0.70 -3.90 6.49
CA ARG A 28 0.78 -2.63 7.23
C ARG A 28 2.18 -2.06 7.17
N LEU A 29 2.29 -0.80 6.75
CA LEU A 29 3.55 -0.08 6.69
C LEU A 29 4.05 0.25 8.11
N PRO A 30 5.37 0.25 8.36
CA PRO A 30 5.94 0.72 9.63
C PRO A 30 5.62 2.18 9.92
N GLU A 31 5.62 3.03 8.87
CA GLU A 31 5.25 4.44 8.91
C GLU A 31 4.62 4.85 7.57
N SER A 32 3.82 5.92 7.58
CA SER A 32 3.21 6.45 6.36
C SER A 32 4.18 7.31 5.55
N SER A 33 5.10 6.68 4.81
CA SER A 33 6.04 7.37 3.91
C SER A 33 6.12 6.76 2.50
N ALA A 34 6.49 7.58 1.51
CA ALA A 34 6.62 7.16 0.12
C ALA A 34 7.60 5.99 -0.06
N THR A 35 8.70 6.01 0.70
CA THR A 35 9.74 4.98 0.66
C THR A 35 9.20 3.62 1.08
N TRP A 36 8.43 3.56 2.19
CA TRP A 36 7.84 2.32 2.65
C TRP A 36 6.69 1.87 1.75
N ALA A 37 5.87 2.79 1.26
CA ALA A 37 4.83 2.47 0.28
C ALA A 37 5.42 1.83 -0.97
N LYS A 38 6.44 2.45 -1.58
CA LYS A 38 7.13 1.90 -2.75
C LYS A 38 7.66 0.49 -2.47
N LYS A 39 8.47 0.32 -1.43
CA LYS A 39 9.07 -0.97 -1.08
C LYS A 39 8.02 -2.06 -0.85
N THR A 40 6.94 -1.73 -0.15
CA THR A 40 5.85 -2.66 0.16
C THR A 40 5.09 -3.05 -1.11
N LEU A 41 4.76 -2.07 -1.96
CA LEU A 41 4.05 -2.32 -3.21
C LEU A 41 4.89 -3.13 -4.20
N ASP A 42 6.22 -2.97 -4.21
CA ASP A 42 7.11 -3.74 -5.08
C ASP A 42 7.16 -5.24 -4.69
N LEU A 43 6.76 -5.59 -3.46
CA LEU A 43 6.57 -6.99 -3.04
C LEU A 43 5.31 -7.64 -3.62
N GLY A 44 4.37 -6.84 -4.16
CA GLY A 44 3.13 -7.33 -4.76
C GLY A 44 2.03 -7.82 -3.80
N PRO A 45 1.76 -7.17 -2.65
CA PRO A 45 0.57 -7.50 -1.87
C PRO A 45 -0.71 -7.08 -2.59
N GLN A 46 -1.85 -7.68 -2.22
CA GLN A 46 -3.18 -7.27 -2.68
C GLN A 46 -3.68 -6.01 -1.95
N GLY A 47 -3.06 -5.63 -0.84
CA GLY A 47 -3.37 -4.37 -0.18
C GLY A 47 -2.25 -3.85 0.71
N ILE A 48 -2.30 -2.55 0.98
CA ILE A 48 -1.40 -1.89 1.94
C ILE A 48 -2.20 -1.06 2.95
N MET A 49 -1.68 -1.00 4.18
CA MET A 49 -2.29 -0.25 5.28
C MET A 49 -1.34 0.83 5.78
N PHE A 50 -1.79 2.08 5.73
CA PHE A 50 -1.06 3.24 6.22
C PHE A 50 -1.41 3.50 7.69
N PRO A 51 -0.42 3.51 8.60
CA PRO A 51 -0.65 3.82 9.99
C PRO A 51 -0.82 5.32 10.23
N MET A 52 -1.39 5.68 11.39
CA MET A 52 -1.38 7.05 11.92
C MET A 52 -1.96 8.12 10.96
N ILE A 53 -3.04 7.80 10.24
CA ILE A 53 -3.76 8.74 9.37
C ILE A 53 -4.80 9.51 10.20
N ASP A 54 -4.55 10.81 10.42
CA ASP A 54 -5.29 11.63 11.39
C ASP A 54 -6.02 12.84 10.77
N SER A 55 -5.92 13.01 9.46
CA SER A 55 -6.40 14.19 8.76
C SER A 55 -6.62 13.94 7.27
N ARG A 56 -7.54 14.68 6.65
CA ARG A 56 -7.76 14.62 5.19
C ARG A 56 -6.48 14.83 4.39
N LYS A 57 -5.60 15.72 4.85
CA LYS A 57 -4.29 15.98 4.23
C LYS A 57 -3.38 14.74 4.30
N SER A 58 -3.32 14.07 5.46
CA SER A 58 -2.56 12.82 5.59
C SER A 58 -3.11 11.70 4.69
N THR A 59 -4.44 11.58 4.57
CA THR A 59 -5.08 10.63 3.66
C THR A 59 -4.72 10.90 2.20
N GLN A 60 -4.86 12.15 1.74
CA GLN A 60 -4.49 12.53 0.37
C GLN A 60 -3.01 12.23 0.07
N LYS A 61 -2.14 12.45 1.06
CA LYS A 61 -0.71 12.15 0.95
C LYS A 61 -0.44 10.63 0.90
N ALA A 62 -1.15 9.83 1.68
CA ALA A 62 -1.04 8.37 1.64
C ALA A 62 -1.50 7.81 0.28
N VAL A 63 -2.63 8.30 -0.23
CA VAL A 63 -3.15 7.91 -1.55
C VAL A 63 -2.19 8.28 -2.67
N SER A 64 -1.49 9.42 -2.58
CA SER A 64 -0.54 9.83 -3.62
C SER A 64 0.71 8.95 -3.70
N TYR A 65 1.04 8.20 -2.65
CA TYR A 65 2.19 7.27 -2.64
C TYR A 65 1.95 5.98 -3.42
N TYR A 66 0.68 5.65 -3.68
CA TYR A 66 0.29 4.42 -4.36
C TYR A 66 0.26 4.57 -5.89
N ARG A 67 -0.16 5.72 -6.40
CA ARG A 67 -0.32 5.95 -7.85
C ARG A 67 1.02 5.85 -8.60
N PHE A 68 1.02 5.33 -9.83
CA PHE A 68 2.12 5.48 -10.78
C PHE A 68 2.04 6.86 -11.48
N LEU A 69 3.19 7.46 -11.82
CA LEU A 69 3.31 8.80 -12.45
C LEU A 69 2.52 8.90 -13.76
N PRO A 70 1.98 10.08 -14.13
CA PRO A 70 2.78 11.29 -14.40
C PRO A 70 3.02 12.22 -13.20
N ASN A 71 2.37 12.00 -12.04
CA ASN A 71 2.50 12.82 -10.82
C ASN A 71 2.89 12.07 -9.51
N SER A 72 3.49 10.88 -9.58
CA SER A 72 3.92 10.09 -8.42
C SER A 72 5.44 10.11 -8.13
N VAL A 73 5.85 9.47 -7.05
CA VAL A 73 7.28 9.32 -6.66
C VAL A 73 7.75 7.87 -6.90
N ARG A 74 6.90 7.02 -7.51
CA ARG A 74 7.18 5.60 -7.74
C ARG A 74 7.91 5.46 -9.07
N GLY A 75 9.24 5.29 -9.00
CA GLY A 75 10.09 5.12 -10.19
C GLY A 75 9.67 3.92 -11.07
N SER A 76 9.93 4.03 -12.38
CA SER A 76 9.47 3.13 -13.46
C SER A 76 10.13 1.74 -13.49
N THR A 77 10.41 1.14 -12.34
CA THR A 77 11.08 -0.16 -12.20
C THR A 77 10.10 -1.34 -12.23
N HIS A 78 8.90 -1.14 -12.80
CA HIS A 78 7.83 -2.13 -12.77
C HIS A 78 8.20 -3.42 -13.52
N THR A 79 9.17 -3.45 -14.43
CA THR A 79 9.55 -4.66 -15.19
C THR A 79 10.31 -5.70 -14.37
N ILE A 80 10.82 -5.39 -13.17
CA ILE A 80 11.65 -6.32 -12.39
C ILE A 80 11.10 -6.65 -10.99
N VAL A 81 9.94 -6.11 -10.65
CA VAL A 81 9.34 -6.27 -9.31
C VAL A 81 8.35 -7.43 -9.27
N GLN A 82 8.22 -8.06 -8.11
CA GLN A 82 7.28 -9.17 -7.90
C GLN A 82 5.83 -8.77 -8.21
N ALA A 83 5.48 -7.51 -7.99
CA ALA A 83 4.13 -6.98 -8.24
C ALA A 83 3.67 -7.08 -9.70
N SER A 84 4.59 -7.02 -10.66
CA SER A 84 4.30 -7.20 -12.09
C SER A 84 4.56 -8.63 -12.57
N ASP A 85 4.74 -9.58 -11.64
CA ASP A 85 5.25 -10.92 -11.92
C ASP A 85 6.55 -10.88 -12.74
N TYR A 86 7.49 -10.01 -12.31
CA TYR A 86 8.77 -9.82 -12.99
C TYR A 86 8.65 -9.41 -14.47
N GLY A 87 7.63 -8.59 -14.77
CA GLY A 87 7.37 -8.09 -16.12
C GLY A 87 6.51 -9.00 -17.00
N ILE A 88 6.02 -10.13 -16.47
CA ILE A 88 5.10 -11.03 -17.20
C ILE A 88 3.68 -10.45 -17.25
N ASN A 89 3.24 -9.74 -16.21
CA ASN A 89 1.93 -9.10 -16.18
C ASN A 89 1.92 -7.79 -16.97
N GLU A 90 1.66 -7.88 -18.28
CA GLU A 90 1.55 -6.74 -19.19
C GLU A 90 0.43 -5.75 -18.79
N GLY A 91 -0.63 -6.24 -18.13
CA GLY A 91 -1.76 -5.43 -17.65
C GLY A 91 -1.55 -4.78 -16.28
N TYR A 92 -0.39 -4.95 -15.66
CA TYR A 92 -0.13 -4.43 -14.31
C TYR A 92 -0.28 -2.91 -14.25
N LEU A 93 0.29 -2.18 -15.21
CA LEU A 93 0.23 -0.71 -15.21
C LEU A 93 -1.17 -0.15 -15.50
N SER A 94 -2.00 -0.89 -16.22
CA SER A 94 -3.36 -0.45 -16.55
C SER A 94 -4.36 -0.76 -15.45
N ASN A 95 -4.13 -1.83 -14.66
CA ASN A 95 -5.14 -2.37 -13.75
C ASN A 95 -4.79 -2.22 -12.26
N TYR A 96 -3.60 -1.70 -11.94
CA TYR A 96 -3.15 -1.63 -10.54
C TYR A 96 -4.09 -0.80 -9.65
N GLU A 97 -4.75 0.24 -10.21
CA GLU A 97 -5.69 1.13 -9.50
C GLU A 97 -6.92 0.40 -8.96
N GLU A 98 -7.40 -0.61 -9.69
CA GLU A 98 -8.61 -1.36 -9.33
C GLU A 98 -8.29 -2.61 -8.51
N ALA A 99 -7.06 -3.13 -8.62
CA ALA A 99 -6.65 -4.37 -7.99
C ALA A 99 -6.08 -4.23 -6.57
N LEU A 100 -5.74 -3.02 -6.11
CA LEU A 100 -5.10 -2.82 -4.81
C LEU A 100 -6.03 -2.19 -3.76
N LEU A 101 -6.12 -2.84 -2.60
CA LEU A 101 -6.78 -2.28 -1.42
C LEU A 101 -5.87 -1.29 -0.68
N ILE A 102 -6.35 -0.06 -0.49
CA ILE A 102 -5.71 0.94 0.39
C ILE A 102 -6.50 1.07 1.69
N VAL A 103 -5.83 0.82 2.83
CA VAL A 103 -6.42 1.01 4.16
C VAL A 103 -5.73 2.18 4.87
N CYS A 104 -6.51 3.15 5.33
CA CYS A 104 -6.01 4.24 6.18
C CYS A 104 -6.39 3.94 7.63
N GLN A 105 -5.41 3.70 8.49
CA GLN A 105 -5.64 3.41 9.90
C GLN A 105 -5.64 4.69 10.73
N VAL A 106 -6.72 4.87 11.49
CA VAL A 106 -6.96 6.06 12.30
C VAL A 106 -6.77 5.67 13.75
N GLU A 107 -5.69 6.14 14.36
CA GLU A 107 -5.23 5.64 15.66
C GLU A 107 -5.31 6.69 16.77
N SER A 108 -5.77 7.90 16.44
CA SER A 108 -5.92 9.00 17.40
C SER A 108 -7.38 9.39 17.60
N LYS A 109 -7.72 9.76 18.85
CA LYS A 109 -9.07 10.29 19.19
C LYS A 109 -9.42 11.52 18.36
N GLU A 110 -8.43 12.34 18.03
CA GLU A 110 -8.59 13.52 17.20
C GLU A 110 -8.86 13.16 15.72
N GLY A 111 -8.18 12.13 15.21
CA GLY A 111 -8.42 11.59 13.86
C GLY A 111 -9.84 11.07 13.71
N VAL A 112 -10.35 10.33 14.69
CA VAL A 112 -11.74 9.82 14.69
C VAL A 112 -12.76 10.97 14.60
N LYS A 113 -12.56 12.06 15.35
CA LYS A 113 -13.43 13.25 15.31
C LYS A 113 -13.41 13.93 13.94
N LYS A 114 -12.24 14.07 13.32
CA LYS A 114 -12.08 14.71 12.00
C LYS A 114 -12.74 13.91 10.88
N ILE A 115 -12.80 12.57 10.99
CA ILE A 115 -13.41 11.69 9.98
C ILE A 115 -14.93 11.68 10.07
N HIS A 116 -15.50 11.72 11.28
CA HIS A 116 -16.95 11.82 11.46
C HIS A 116 -17.51 13.21 11.10
N GLY A 117 -16.70 14.27 11.21
CA GLY A 117 -17.14 15.65 10.99
C GLY A 117 -17.17 16.14 9.53
N GLY A 118 -16.69 15.35 8.57
CA GLY A 118 -16.59 15.77 7.17
C GLY A 118 -16.38 14.58 6.26
N ALA A 119 -17.50 13.98 5.85
CA ALA A 119 -17.53 12.79 5.01
C ALA A 119 -16.69 12.99 3.73
N PHE A 120 -15.84 12.01 3.49
CA PHE A 120 -15.06 11.76 2.29
C PHE A 120 -15.99 11.54 1.09
N ASN A 121 -16.64 12.61 0.61
CA ASN A 121 -17.26 12.64 -0.71
C ASN A 121 -16.16 12.96 -1.74
N HIS A 122 -15.57 11.94 -2.33
CA HIS A 122 -15.02 11.95 -3.68
C HIS A 122 -14.81 10.52 -4.17
#